data_AF-A0A969BC41-F1
#
_entry.id   AF-A0A969BC41-F1
#
_cell.length_a   1.000
_cell.length_b   1.000
_cell.length_c   1.000
_cell.angle_alpha   90.00
_cell.angle_beta   90.00
_cell.angle_gamma   90.00
#
_symmetry.space_group_name_H-M   'P 1'
#
loop_
_entity.id
_entity.type
_entity.pdbx_description
1 polymer ?
#
loop_
_entity_poly.entity_id
_entity_poly.type
_entity_poly.pdbx_seq_one_letter_code
_entity_poly.pdbx_strand_id
1 'polypeptide(L)'
;MRVFEAIPAGINKGFRTLGDYVKQLKLLVNPKTKAYESLGGFIRIGSIFPGTWNWQIFWNMTALLSVILAIMNILPIPALDGGHVLFLLFEMVTGRKPGDKFLEYAQIAGMVILFALLLYANANDVYHFFIK
;
A
#
# COMPACT_ATOMS: atom_id res chain seq x y z
N MET A 1 6.90 8.13 34.27
CA MET A 1 7.21 9.04 33.15
C MET A 1 6.18 10.15 33.19
N ARG A 2 6.59 11.42 33.34
CA ARG A 2 5.64 12.53 33.51
C ARG A 2 4.88 12.73 32.19
N VAL A 3 3.56 12.82 32.24
CA VAL A 3 2.68 12.96 31.04
C VAL A 3 3.15 14.09 30.12
N PHE A 4 3.70 15.16 30.69
CA PHE A 4 4.27 16.30 29.96
C PHE A 4 5.57 16.00 29.20
N GLU A 5 6.37 15.02 29.60
CA GLU A 5 7.56 14.56 28.86
C GLU A 5 7.21 13.52 27.79
N ALA A 6 6.08 12.82 27.96
CA ALA A 6 5.60 11.82 27.01
C ALA A 6 5.13 12.45 25.68
N ILE A 7 4.65 13.69 25.69
CA ILE A 7 4.22 14.44 24.50
C ILE A 7 5.41 14.73 23.56
N PRO A 8 6.47 15.44 23.99
CA PRO A 8 7.63 15.70 23.12
C PRO A 8 8.39 14.42 22.76
N ALA A 9 8.48 13.45 23.68
CA ALA A 9 9.06 12.14 23.38
C ALA A 9 8.25 11.37 22.32
N GLY A 10 6.91 11.45 22.39
CA GLY A 10 6.00 10.86 21.42
C GLY A 10 6.12 11.48 20.03
N ILE A 11 6.25 12.81 19.93
CA ILE A 11 6.44 13.52 18.65
C ILE A 11 7.76 13.09 18.01
N ASN A 12 8.87 13.13 18.77
CA ASN A 12 10.18 12.70 18.26
C ASN A 12 10.20 11.24 17.82
N LYS A 13 9.52 10.37 18.58
CA LYS A 13 9.34 8.96 18.19
C LYS A 13 8.52 8.84 16.91
N GLY A 14 7.42 9.59 16.78
CA GLY A 14 6.58 9.61 15.60
C GLY A 14 7.33 10.00 14.32
N PHE A 15 8.12 11.08 14.35
CA PHE A 15 8.93 11.50 13.21
C PHE A 15 10.00 10.46 12.82
N ARG A 16 10.64 9.83 13.81
CA ARG A 16 11.60 8.73 13.55
C ARG A 16 10.91 7.53 12.92
N THR A 17 9.79 7.09 13.50
CA THR A 17 9.00 5.97 13.00
C THR A 17 8.49 6.22 11.57
N LEU A 18 8.02 7.43 11.27
CA LEU A 18 7.64 7.82 9.90
C LEU A 18 8.83 7.71 8.94
N GLY A 19 9.99 8.22 9.33
CA GLY A 19 11.22 8.10 8.54
C GLY A 19 11.63 6.64 8.30
N ASP A 20 11.44 5.77 9.29
CA ASP A 20 11.74 4.34 9.16
C ASP A 20 10.72 3.60 8.28
N TYR A 21 9.44 3.96 8.32
CA TYR A 21 8.45 3.44 7.36
C TYR A 21 8.78 3.85 5.92
N VAL A 22 9.18 5.11 5.69
CA VAL A 22 9.61 5.57 4.36
C VAL A 22 10.83 4.78 3.86
N LYS A 23 11.79 4.47 4.74
CA LYS A 23 12.93 3.60 4.39
C LYS A 23 12.48 2.18 4.05
N GLN A 24 11.58 1.59 4.85
CA GLN A 24 11.03 0.24 4.60
C GLN A 24 10.32 0.19 3.25
N LEU A 25 9.54 1.22 2.91
CA LEU A 25 8.92 1.35 1.59
C LEU A 25 9.94 1.44 0.46
N LYS A 26 11.00 2.21 0.64
CA LYS A 26 12.10 2.30 -0.34
C LYS A 26 12.76 0.94 -0.56
N LEU A 27 12.83 0.09 0.46
CA LEU A 27 13.31 -1.29 0.34
C LEU A 27 12.31 -2.19 -0.38
N LEU A 28 11.00 -2.00 -0.19
CA LEU A 28 9.93 -2.73 -0.89
C LEU A 28 9.92 -2.44 -2.39
N VAL A 29 10.12 -1.18 -2.77
CA VAL A 29 10.19 -0.75 -4.18
C VAL A 29 11.50 -1.20 -4.86
N ASN A 30 12.52 -1.56 -4.10
CA ASN A 30 13.80 -2.00 -4.66
C ASN A 30 13.72 -3.47 -5.11
N PRO A 31 13.77 -3.78 -6.42
CA PRO A 31 13.58 -5.14 -6.93
C PRO A 31 14.65 -6.15 -6.45
N LYS A 32 15.79 -5.66 -5.93
CA LYS A 32 16.87 -6.50 -5.40
C LYS A 32 16.52 -7.18 -4.08
N THR A 33 15.55 -6.67 -3.32
CA THR A 33 15.21 -7.20 -2.00
C THR A 33 14.16 -8.30 -2.06
N LYS A 34 13.49 -8.49 -3.21
CA LYS A 34 12.29 -9.33 -3.36
C LYS A 34 11.19 -9.05 -2.32
N ALA A 35 11.25 -7.92 -1.63
CA ALA A 35 10.35 -7.65 -0.51
C ALA A 35 8.90 -7.42 -0.96
N TYR A 36 8.67 -7.16 -2.24
CA TYR A 36 7.34 -7.19 -2.87
C TYR A 36 6.69 -8.60 -2.84
N GLU A 37 7.47 -9.68 -2.75
CA GLU A 37 6.95 -11.06 -2.60
C GLU A 37 6.38 -11.30 -1.19
N SER A 38 6.91 -10.57 -0.18
CA SER A 38 6.43 -10.59 1.20
C SER A 38 5.09 -9.84 1.37
N LEU A 39 4.78 -8.92 0.45
CA LEU A 39 3.45 -8.36 0.25
C LEU A 39 2.60 -9.26 -0.67
N GLY A 40 2.74 -10.58 -0.54
CA GLY A 40 1.82 -11.52 -1.20
C GLY A 40 0.38 -11.31 -0.74
N GLY A 41 -0.52 -12.15 -1.25
CA GLY A 41 -1.96 -12.00 -1.05
C GLY A 41 -2.39 -11.98 0.43
N PHE A 42 -3.70 -11.94 0.64
CA PHE A 42 -4.29 -11.77 1.98
C PHE A 42 -3.78 -12.81 3.01
N ILE A 43 -3.38 -14.00 2.56
CA ILE A 43 -2.86 -15.06 3.44
C ILE A 43 -1.48 -14.69 3.99
N ARG A 44 -0.57 -14.17 3.17
CA ARG A 44 0.75 -13.72 3.66
C ARG A 44 0.63 -12.55 4.63
N ILE A 45 -0.27 -11.60 4.36
CA ILE A 45 -0.58 -10.49 5.28
C ILE A 45 -1.18 -11.02 6.61
N GLY A 46 -1.93 -12.12 6.60
CA GLY A 46 -2.38 -12.77 7.83
C GLY A 46 -1.23 -13.44 8.59
N SER A 47 -0.29 -14.07 7.88
CA SER A 47 0.81 -14.86 8.47
C SER A 47 1.89 -14.02 9.18
N ILE A 48 1.97 -12.73 8.90
CA ILE A 48 2.92 -11.80 9.53
C ILE A 48 2.47 -11.35 10.93
N PHE A 49 1.22 -11.63 11.32
CA PHE A 49 0.75 -11.39 12.68
C PHE A 49 1.14 -12.56 13.60
N PRO A 50 1.67 -12.27 14.81
CA PRO A 50 2.06 -13.32 15.76
C PRO A 50 0.83 -14.08 16.28
N GLY A 51 0.99 -15.37 16.58
CA GLY A 51 -0.09 -16.21 17.14
C GLY A 51 -0.53 -15.83 18.56
N THR A 52 0.16 -14.88 19.20
CA THR A 52 -0.20 -14.32 20.52
C THR A 52 -0.49 -12.83 20.40
N TRP A 53 -1.50 -12.35 21.13
CA TRP A 53 -1.89 -10.95 21.10
C TRP A 53 -0.78 -10.02 21.62
N ASN A 54 -0.36 -9.06 20.78
CA ASN A 54 0.61 -8.04 21.13
C ASN A 54 0.18 -6.67 20.57
N TRP A 55 -0.25 -5.78 21.47
CA TRP A 55 -0.71 -4.43 21.13
C TRP A 55 0.32 -3.62 20.33
N GLN A 56 1.60 -3.71 20.68
CA GLN A 56 2.65 -2.94 20.01
C GLN A 56 2.85 -3.41 18.56
N ILE A 57 2.87 -4.73 18.35
CA ILE A 57 3.02 -5.30 17.01
C ILE A 57 1.78 -4.94 16.17
N PHE A 58 0.58 -5.13 16.72
CA PHE A 58 -0.66 -4.79 16.03
C PHE A 58 -0.68 -3.34 15.51
N TRP A 59 -0.36 -2.36 16.37
CA TRP A 59 -0.34 -0.96 15.96
C TRP A 59 0.79 -0.63 14.98
N ASN A 60 1.96 -1.24 15.11
CA ASN A 60 3.06 -1.06 14.15
C ASN A 60 2.70 -1.64 12.78
N MET A 61 2.12 -2.83 12.73
CA MET A 61 1.69 -3.46 11.48
C MET A 61 0.55 -2.69 10.82
N THR A 62 -0.42 -2.25 11.62
CA THR A 62 -1.53 -1.41 11.14
C THR A 62 -1.02 -0.09 10.57
N ALA A 63 -0.08 0.56 11.25
CA ALA A 63 0.56 1.78 10.74
C ALA A 63 1.31 1.52 9.43
N LEU A 64 2.10 0.43 9.35
CA LEU A 64 2.79 0.04 8.12
C LEU A 64 1.82 -0.20 6.95
N LEU A 65 0.77 -1.00 7.17
CA LEU A 65 -0.27 -1.28 6.16
C LEU A 65 -0.99 0.01 5.74
N SER A 66 -1.31 0.90 6.68
CA SER A 66 -1.93 2.20 6.40
C SER A 66 -1.06 3.08 5.50
N VAL A 67 0.25 3.16 5.76
CA VAL A 67 1.17 3.93 4.91
C VAL A 67 1.29 3.29 3.52
N ILE A 68 1.35 1.96 3.43
CA ILE A 68 1.36 1.25 2.13
C ILE A 68 0.08 1.58 1.35
N LEU A 69 -1.10 1.48 1.99
CA LEU A 69 -2.38 1.81 1.36
C LEU A 69 -2.44 3.27 0.90
N ALA A 70 -1.98 4.21 1.73
CA ALA A 70 -1.92 5.63 1.37
C ALA A 70 -1.08 5.88 0.11
N ILE A 71 0.08 5.22 -0.01
CA ILE A 71 0.93 5.33 -1.20
C ILE A 71 0.32 4.65 -2.40
N MET A 72 -0.22 3.43 -2.24
CA MET A 72 -0.92 2.71 -3.31
C MET A 72 -2.09 3.53 -3.86
N ASN A 73 -2.76 4.30 -3.00
CA ASN A 73 -3.85 5.18 -3.41
C ASN A 73 -3.38 6.48 -4.09
N ILE A 74 -2.13 6.87 -3.94
CA ILE A 74 -1.53 8.00 -4.66
C ILE A 74 -0.93 7.55 -6.01
N LEU A 75 -0.62 6.25 -6.16
CA LEU A 75 -0.08 5.74 -7.43
C LEU A 75 -1.08 5.94 -8.57
N PRO A 76 -0.59 6.21 -9.80
CA PRO A 76 -1.43 6.42 -10.97
C PRO A 76 -1.99 5.10 -11.52
N ILE A 77 -2.81 4.42 -10.72
CA ILE A 77 -3.50 3.20 -11.10
C ILE A 77 -4.94 3.56 -11.47
N PRO A 78 -5.37 3.35 -12.72
CA PRO A 78 -6.76 3.54 -13.12
C PRO A 78 -7.68 2.68 -12.23
N ALA A 79 -8.78 3.24 -11.74
CA ALA A 79 -9.70 2.68 -10.73
C ALA A 79 -9.38 2.92 -9.23
N LEU A 80 -8.23 3.51 -8.86
CA LEU A 80 -7.99 4.07 -7.52
C LEU A 80 -8.09 5.62 -7.50
N ASP A 81 -8.04 6.24 -6.32
CA ASP A 81 -8.13 7.70 -6.18
C ASP A 81 -6.97 8.41 -6.91
N GLY A 82 -5.77 7.82 -6.91
CA GLY A 82 -4.58 8.36 -7.58
C GLY A 82 -4.70 8.40 -9.11
N GLY A 83 -5.47 7.49 -9.71
CA GLY A 83 -5.78 7.53 -11.15
C GLY A 83 -6.62 8.76 -11.51
N HIS A 84 -7.61 9.10 -10.67
CA HIS A 84 -8.42 10.30 -10.85
C HIS A 84 -7.59 11.58 -10.67
N VAL A 85 -6.72 11.61 -9.66
CA VAL A 85 -5.79 12.71 -9.44
C VAL A 85 -4.86 12.89 -10.64
N LEU A 86 -4.36 11.82 -11.25
CA LEU A 86 -3.53 11.91 -12.45
C LEU A 86 -4.30 12.52 -13.63
N PHE A 87 -5.56 12.13 -13.84
CA PHE A 87 -6.38 12.70 -14.92
C PHE A 87 -6.65 14.20 -14.71
N LEU A 88 -6.91 14.62 -13.47
CA LEU A 88 -7.08 16.03 -13.12
C LEU A 88 -5.78 16.81 -13.30
N LEU A 89 -4.63 16.25 -12.91
CA LEU A 89 -3.32 16.86 -13.15
C LEU A 89 -3.02 16.98 -14.65
N PHE A 90 -3.36 15.95 -15.43
CA PHE A 90 -3.22 15.98 -16.89
C PHE A 90 -4.11 17.06 -17.50
N GLU A 91 -5.38 17.17 -17.09
CA GLU A 91 -6.30 18.22 -17.52
C GLU A 91 -5.77 19.62 -17.16
N MET A 92 -5.23 19.80 -15.95
CA MET A 92 -4.65 21.07 -15.50
C MET A 92 -3.42 21.47 -16.35
N VAL A 93 -2.59 20.51 -16.75
CA VAL A 93 -1.39 20.77 -17.56
C VAL A 93 -1.72 20.98 -19.05
N THR A 94 -2.62 20.18 -19.62
CA THR A 94 -2.95 20.25 -21.06
C THR A 94 -4.13 21.15 -21.40
N GLY A 95 -4.88 21.62 -20.40
CA GLY A 95 -6.07 22.47 -20.58
C GLY A 95 -7.22 21.78 -21.34
N ARG A 96 -7.15 20.47 -21.55
CA ARG A 96 -8.12 19.68 -22.32
C ARG A 96 -8.69 18.58 -21.44
N LYS A 97 -10.02 18.51 -21.37
CA LYS A 97 -10.71 17.41 -20.71
C LYS A 97 -10.38 16.09 -21.43
N PRO A 98 -9.86 15.07 -20.71
CA PRO A 98 -9.82 13.71 -21.22
C PRO A 98 -11.24 13.32 -21.64
N GLY A 99 -11.41 12.69 -22.81
CA GLY A 99 -12.74 12.30 -23.27
C GLY A 99 -13.38 11.28 -22.32
N ASP A 100 -14.67 11.45 -22.01
CA ASP A 100 -15.40 10.59 -21.05
C ASP A 100 -15.26 9.09 -21.36
N LYS A 101 -15.25 8.73 -22.65
CA LYS A 101 -15.04 7.35 -23.10
C LYS A 101 -13.64 6.82 -22.75
N PHE A 102 -12.60 7.65 -22.86
CA PHE A 102 -11.23 7.24 -22.50
C PHE A 102 -11.12 6.99 -21.00
N LEU A 103 -11.74 7.84 -20.18
CA LEU A 103 -11.80 7.66 -18.73
C LEU A 103 -12.50 6.36 -18.35
N GLU A 104 -13.65 6.09 -18.95
CA GLU A 104 -14.41 4.84 -18.74
C GLU A 104 -13.59 3.60 -19.12
N TYR A 105 -12.95 3.60 -20.31
CA TYR A 105 -12.10 2.48 -20.74
C TYR A 105 -10.88 2.31 -19.82
N ALA A 106 -10.23 3.41 -19.40
CA ALA A 106 -9.10 3.36 -18.49
C ALA A 106 -9.52 2.77 -17.14
N GLN A 107 -10.68 3.16 -16.61
CA GLN A 107 -11.22 2.64 -15.36
C GLN A 107 -11.57 1.15 -15.45
N ILE A 108 -12.25 0.73 -16.51
CA ILE A 108 -12.58 -0.69 -16.73
C ILE A 108 -11.31 -1.52 -16.89
N ALA A 109 -10.34 -1.06 -17.69
CA ALA A 109 -9.05 -1.73 -17.86
C ALA A 109 -8.30 -1.84 -16.52
N GLY A 110 -8.30 -0.77 -15.72
CA GLY A 110 -7.73 -0.75 -14.38
C GLY A 110 -8.38 -1.78 -13.44
N MET A 111 -9.71 -1.83 -13.39
CA MET A 111 -10.44 -2.83 -12.61
C MET A 111 -10.12 -4.26 -13.05
N VAL A 112 -10.10 -4.52 -14.35
CA VAL A 112 -9.78 -5.87 -14.88
C VAL A 112 -8.38 -6.29 -14.47
N ILE A 113 -7.38 -5.40 -14.59
CA ILE A 113 -6.00 -5.67 -14.18
C ILE A 113 -5.92 -5.91 -12.66
N LEU A 114 -6.60 -5.09 -11.86
CA LEU A 114 -6.63 -5.24 -10.39
C LEU A 114 -7.25 -6.58 -9.97
N PHE A 115 -8.39 -6.96 -10.54
CA PHE A 115 -9.01 -8.26 -10.26
C PHE A 115 -8.14 -9.43 -10.72
N ALA A 116 -7.52 -9.33 -11.90
CA ALA A 116 -6.59 -10.36 -12.39
C ALA A 116 -5.39 -10.53 -11.45
N LEU A 117 -4.79 -9.42 -10.99
CA LEU A 117 -3.69 -9.45 -10.02
C LEU A 117 -4.12 -9.99 -8.67
N LEU A 118 -5.33 -9.64 -8.18
CA LEU A 118 -5.87 -10.15 -6.93
C LEU A 118 -6.10 -11.66 -7.01
N LEU A 119 -6.70 -12.15 -8.09
CA LEU A 119 -6.89 -13.58 -8.32
C LEU A 119 -5.54 -14.30 -8.42
N TYR A 120 -4.59 -13.74 -9.15
CA TYR A 120 -3.24 -14.28 -9.29
C TYR A 120 -2.51 -14.36 -7.95
N ALA A 121 -2.53 -13.29 -7.15
CA ALA A 121 -1.88 -13.24 -5.84
C ALA A 121 -2.51 -14.25 -4.86
N ASN A 122 -3.83 -14.33 -4.81
CA ASN A 122 -4.53 -15.31 -3.96
C ASN A 122 -4.29 -16.76 -4.43
N ALA A 123 -4.30 -17.02 -5.75
CA ALA A 123 -4.01 -18.34 -6.29
C ALA A 123 -2.56 -18.76 -6.00
N ASN A 124 -1.60 -17.84 -6.13
CA ASN A 124 -0.20 -18.08 -5.80
C ASN A 124 0.01 -18.32 -4.30
N ASP A 125 -0.71 -17.60 -3.44
CA ASP A 125 -0.70 -17.82 -1.99
C ASP A 125 -1.26 -19.21 -1.62
N VAL A 126 -2.39 -19.61 -2.19
CA VAL A 126 -3.01 -20.93 -1.98
C VAL A 126 -2.07 -22.04 -2.48
N TYR A 127 -1.49 -21.89 -3.67
CA TYR A 127 -0.50 -22.83 -4.20
C TYR A 127 0.69 -22.97 -3.23
N HIS A 128 1.22 -21.85 -2.73
CA HIS A 128 2.35 -21.87 -1.81
C HIS A 128 2.01 -22.49 -0.45
N PHE A 129 0.78 -22.32 0.04
CA PHE A 129 0.34 -22.87 1.33
C PHE A 129 0.04 -24.37 1.29
N PHE A 130 -0.47 -24.89 0.17
CA PHE A 130 -0.85 -26.30 0.06
C PHE A 130 0.23 -27.22 -0.53
N ILE A 131 1.14 -26.70 -1.36
CA ILE A 131 2.10 -27.53 -2.12
C ILE A 131 3.54 -27.40 -1.61
N LYS A 132 3.88 -26.33 -0.88
CA LYS A 132 5.21 -26.12 -0.30
C LYS A 132 5.14 -26.00 1.21
#